data_AF-A0A7M2QLX6-F1
#
_entry.id   AF-A0A7M2QLX6-F1
#
_cell.length_a   1.000
_cell.length_b   1.000
_cell.length_c   1.000
_cell.angle_alpha   90.00
_cell.angle_beta   90.00
_cell.angle_gamma   90.00
#
_symmetry.space_group_name_H-M   'P 1'
#
loop_
_entity.id
_entity.type
_entity.pdbx_description
1 polymer ?
#
loop_
_entity_poly.entity_id
_entity_poly.type
_entity_poly.pdbx_seq_one_letter_code
_entity_poly.pdbx_strand_id
1 'polypeptide(L)'
;MAAPIDLLGVIHRMTAEKFADMIENGVEEVKVSKEGDEIVIRRPLTAAEWGVITGFLKNNNITASVSDNDALKALQDKLQGKRKTIRPVLPDVGEGVQWQ
;
A
#
# COMPACT_ATOMS: atom_id res chain seq x y z
N MET A 1 0.96 -8.40 24.19
CA MET A 1 2.39 -8.03 24.09
C MET A 1 2.67 -7.68 22.64
N ALA A 2 3.24 -6.50 22.37
CA ALA A 2 3.66 -6.13 21.02
C ALA A 2 4.96 -6.88 20.68
N ALA A 3 5.11 -7.32 19.42
CA ALA A 3 6.36 -7.92 18.97
C ALA A 3 7.49 -6.88 19.01
N PRO A 4 8.73 -7.27 19.36
CA PRO A 4 9.88 -6.39 19.28
C PRO A 4 10.07 -5.87 17.84
N ILE A 5 10.53 -4.62 17.69
CA ILE A 5 10.62 -3.91 16.40
C ILE A 5 11.44 -4.69 15.36
N ASP A 6 12.54 -5.33 15.79
CA ASP A 6 13.40 -6.13 14.91
C ASP A 6 12.66 -7.35 14.32
N LEU A 7 11.83 -8.00 15.14
CA LEU A 7 11.01 -9.13 14.70
C LEU A 7 9.95 -8.69 13.70
N LEU A 8 9.38 -7.50 13.89
CA LEU A 8 8.41 -6.95 12.95
C LEU A 8 9.03 -6.67 11.57
N GLY A 9 10.27 -6.14 11.54
CA GLY A 9 11.00 -5.93 10.29
C GLY A 9 11.31 -7.23 9.54
N VAL A 10 11.69 -8.28 10.27
CA VAL A 10 11.94 -9.62 9.69
C VAL A 10 10.66 -10.22 9.11
N ILE A 11 9.55 -10.18 9.85
CA ILE A 11 8.25 -10.67 9.39
C ILE A 11 7.85 -9.93 8.11
N HIS A 12 8.00 -8.60 8.11
CA HIS A 12 7.65 -7.77 6.97
C HIS A 12 8.45 -8.14 5.71
N ARG A 13 9.77 -8.34 5.85
CA ARG A 13 10.63 -8.79 4.75
C ARG A 13 10.18 -10.15 4.22
N MET A 14 9.98 -11.13 5.09
CA MET A 14 9.54 -12.48 4.69
C MET A 14 8.19 -12.46 3.99
N THR A 15 7.25 -11.65 4.48
CA THR A 15 5.93 -11.48 3.83
C THR A 15 6.07 -10.84 2.45
N ALA A 16 6.93 -9.83 2.30
CA ALA A 16 7.20 -9.20 1.01
C ALA A 16 7.85 -10.18 0.01
N GLU A 17 8.84 -10.96 0.44
CA GLU A 17 9.48 -12.01 -0.37
C GLU A 17 8.46 -13.04 -0.85
N LYS A 18 7.54 -13.47 0.03
CA LYS A 18 6.48 -14.41 -0.34
C LYS A 18 5.47 -13.83 -1.31
N PHE A 19 5.09 -12.57 -1.15
CA PHE A 19 4.21 -11.91 -2.12
C PHE A 19 4.88 -11.72 -3.48
N ALA A 20 6.18 -11.41 -3.52
CA ALA A 20 6.93 -11.35 -4.77
C ALA A 20 6.95 -12.70 -5.49
N ASP A 21 7.26 -13.78 -4.76
CA ASP A 21 7.23 -15.15 -5.29
C ASP A 21 5.83 -15.50 -5.82
N MET A 22 4.76 -15.23 -5.07
CA MET A 22 3.40 -15.49 -5.54
C MET A 22 3.07 -14.74 -6.84
N ILE A 23 3.50 -13.47 -6.98
CA ILE A 23 3.26 -12.66 -8.19
C ILE A 23 4.00 -13.22 -9.40
N GLU A 24 5.27 -13.59 -9.24
CA GLU A 24 6.11 -14.07 -10.34
C GLU A 24 5.76 -15.51 -10.75
N ASN A 25 5.56 -16.35 -9.75
CA ASN A 25 5.51 -17.80 -9.92
C ASN A 25 4.10 -18.38 -9.80
N GLY A 26 3.14 -17.62 -9.26
CA GLY A 26 1.81 -18.10 -8.93
C GLY A 26 1.74 -18.78 -7.56
N VAL A 27 0.53 -19.19 -7.19
CA VAL A 27 0.24 -19.86 -5.91
C VAL A 27 0.22 -21.36 -6.12
N GLU A 28 0.94 -22.09 -5.27
CA GLU A 28 0.93 -23.55 -5.27
C GLU A 28 -0.40 -24.09 -4.73
N GLU A 29 -1.04 -24.95 -5.52
CA GLU A 29 -2.20 -25.74 -5.13
C GLU A 29 -1.88 -27.22 -5.27
N VAL A 30 -2.14 -27.97 -4.21
CA VAL A 30 -2.08 -29.44 -4.27
C VAL A 30 -3.43 -29.94 -4.76
N LYS A 31 -3.43 -30.66 -5.88
CA LYS A 31 -4.61 -31.35 -6.40
C LYS A 31 -4.36 -32.85 -6.36
N VAL A 32 -5.39 -33.60 -5.98
CA VAL A 32 -5.36 -35.06 -6.07
C VAL A 32 -5.73 -35.46 -7.50
N SER A 33 -4.86 -36.25 -8.13
CA SER A 33 -5.07 -36.81 -9.46
C SER A 33 -6.24 -37.80 -9.45
N LYS A 34 -6.69 -38.22 -10.63
CA LYS A 34 -7.71 -39.27 -10.75
C LYS A 34 -7.20 -40.63 -10.26
N GLU A 35 -5.89 -40.83 -10.26
CA GLU A 35 -5.21 -42.02 -9.74
C GLU A 35 -4.97 -41.96 -8.23
N GLY A 36 -5.25 -40.82 -7.57
CA GLY A 36 -5.05 -40.63 -6.14
C GLY A 36 -3.69 -40.01 -5.75
N ASP A 37 -2.89 -39.58 -6.72
CA ASP A 37 -1.58 -38.98 -6.47
C ASP A 37 -1.70 -37.48 -6.20
N GLU A 38 -0.86 -36.94 -5.30
CA GLU A 38 -0.78 -35.50 -5.07
C GLU A 38 0.05 -34.82 -6.17
N ILE A 39 -0.58 -33.90 -6.90
CA ILE A 39 0.05 -33.09 -7.94
C ILE A 39 0.07 -31.64 -7.46
N VAL A 40 1.26 -31.05 -7.42
CA VAL A 40 1.41 -29.61 -7.20
C VAL A 40 1.22 -28.88 -8.53
N ILE A 41 0.23 -28.00 -8.59
CA ILE A 41 0.01 -27.09 -9.72
C ILE A 41 0.21 -25.65 -9.25
N ARG A 42 0.57 -24.75 -10.17
CA ARG A 42 0.60 -23.31 -9.89
C ARG A 42 -0.54 -22.61 -10.58
N ARG A 43 -1.28 -21.81 -9.82
CA ARG A 43 -2.37 -20.97 -10.34
C ARG A 43 -2.00 -19.49 -10.27
N PRO A 44 -2.59 -18.65 -11.14
CA PRO A 44 -2.51 -17.21 -10.95
C PRO A 44 -3.18 -16.80 -9.62
N LEU A 45 -2.82 -15.61 -9.13
CA LEU A 45 -3.45 -15.04 -7.95
C LEU A 45 -4.92 -14.73 -8.23
N THR A 46 -5.73 -14.94 -7.20
CA THR A 46 -7.11 -14.48 -7.15
C THR A 46 -7.17 -12.96 -6.89
N ALA A 47 -8.31 -12.34 -7.18
CA ALA A 47 -8.54 -10.93 -6.88
C ALA A 47 -8.41 -10.62 -5.37
N ALA A 48 -8.78 -11.58 -4.51
CA ALA A 48 -8.64 -11.43 -3.06
C ALA A 48 -7.17 -11.35 -2.64
N GLU A 49 -6.31 -12.23 -3.18
CA GLU A 49 -4.87 -12.22 -2.88
C GLU A 49 -4.20 -10.96 -3.43
N TRP A 50 -4.57 -10.52 -4.64
CA TRP A 50 -4.16 -9.21 -5.16
C TRP A 50 -4.55 -8.06 -4.23
N GLY A 51 -5.75 -8.11 -3.66
CA GLY A 51 -6.23 -7.14 -2.68
C GLY A 51 -5.38 -7.12 -1.41
N VAL A 52 -5.03 -8.28 -0.87
CA VAL A 52 -4.15 -8.40 0.31
C VAL A 52 -2.77 -7.82 0.04
N ILE A 53 -2.16 -8.18 -1.09
CA ILE A 53 -0.83 -7.67 -1.47
C ILE A 53 -0.87 -6.16 -1.66
N THR A 54 -1.88 -5.64 -2.35
CA THR A 54 -2.05 -4.20 -2.55
C THR A 54 -2.25 -3.47 -1.22
N GLY A 55 -3.01 -4.06 -0.30
CA GLY A 55 -3.19 -3.55 1.06
C GLY A 55 -1.88 -3.53 1.86
N PHE A 56 -1.08 -4.60 1.78
CA PHE A 56 0.24 -4.68 2.40
C PHE A 56 1.19 -3.61 1.86
N LEU A 57 1.22 -3.39 0.54
CA LEU A 57 2.02 -2.34 -0.10
C LEU A 57 1.55 -0.93 0.28
N LYS A 58 0.24 -0.71 0.35
CA LYS A 58 -0.33 0.58 0.78
C LYS A 58 0.00 0.89 2.24
N ASN A 59 -0.03 -0.12 3.10
CA ASN A 59 0.20 0.03 4.54
C ASN A 59 1.70 0.03 4.90
N ASN A 60 2.60 -0.15 3.92
CA ASN A 60 4.05 -0.06 4.05
C ASN A 60 4.57 1.36 4.39
N ASN A 61 3.66 2.29 4.70
CA ASN A 61 3.98 3.65 5.16
C ASN A 61 4.61 3.69 6.57
N ILE A 62 4.65 2.57 7.31
CA ILE A 62 5.30 2.46 8.63
C ILE A 62 6.84 2.35 8.53
N THR A 63 7.38 1.82 7.43
CA THR A 63 8.84 1.71 7.19
C THR A 63 9.36 2.76 6.21
N ALA A 64 8.46 3.44 5.49
CA ALA A 64 8.79 4.59 4.67
C ALA A 64 8.91 5.85 5.54
N SER A 65 10.00 5.94 6.29
CA SER A 65 10.53 7.23 6.75
C SER A 65 10.53 8.19 5.54
N VAL A 66 9.70 9.23 5.60
CA VAL A 66 9.63 10.23 4.50
C VAL A 66 10.99 10.93 4.31
N SER A 67 11.82 10.93 5.35
CA SER A 67 13.22 11.36 5.29
C SER A 67 14.13 10.47 4.45
N ASP A 68 13.84 9.16 4.35
CA ASP A 68 14.72 8.17 3.70
C ASP A 68 14.21 7.70 2.33
N ASN A 69 13.07 8.23 1.87
CA ASN A 69 12.48 7.90 0.57
C ASN A 69 12.27 9.17 -0.28
N ASP A 70 13.20 9.39 -1.21
CA ASP A 70 13.24 10.56 -2.09
C ASP A 70 11.95 10.78 -2.89
N ALA A 71 11.26 9.70 -3.28
CA ALA A 71 10.00 9.81 -4.03
C ALA A 71 8.85 10.34 -3.16
N LEU A 72 8.80 9.95 -1.88
CA LEU A 72 7.82 10.44 -0.92
C LEU A 72 8.10 11.88 -0.49
N LYS A 73 9.38 12.25 -0.36
CA LYS A 73 9.81 13.62 -0.10
C LYS A 73 9.38 14.55 -1.23
N ALA A 74 9.64 14.17 -2.49
CA ALA A 74 9.21 14.94 -3.65
C ALA A 74 7.68 15.07 -3.75
N LEU A 75 6.93 14.04 -3.36
CA LEU A 75 5.47 14.09 -3.30
C LEU A 75 4.98 15.02 -2.18
N GLN A 76 5.59 14.94 -1.00
CA GLN A 76 5.28 15.80 0.15
C GLN A 76 5.56 17.28 -0.17
N ASP A 77 6.71 17.58 -0.79
CA ASP A 77 7.07 18.93 -1.21
C ASP A 77 6.06 19.50 -2.21
N LYS A 78 5.60 18.69 -3.17
CA LYS A 78 4.55 19.09 -4.12
C LYS A 78 3.20 19.33 -3.43
N LEU A 79 2.82 18.51 -2.45
CA LEU A 79 1.57 18.68 -1.70
C LEU A 79 1.61 19.90 -0.78
N GLN A 80 2.74 20.14 -0.11
CA GLN A 80 2.95 21.34 0.71
C GLN A 80 3.02 22.61 -0.15
N GLY A 81 3.66 22.55 -1.31
CA GLY A 81 3.68 23.64 -2.29
C GLY A 81 2.27 24.06 -2.69
N LYS A 82 1.40 23.10 -3.04
CA LYS A 82 -0.01 23.36 -3.37
C LYS A 82 -0.84 23.88 -2.19
N ARG A 83 -0.58 23.41 -0.96
CA ARG A 83 -1.22 23.93 0.26
C ARG A 83 -0.86 25.38 0.57
N LYS A 84 0.32 25.84 0.17
CA LYS A 84 0.72 27.25 0.30
C LYS A 84 0.07 28.14 -0.77
N THR A 85 -0.19 27.61 -1.97
CA THR A 85 -0.79 28.38 -3.08
C THR A 85 -2.31 28.48 -2.99
N ILE A 86 -2.97 27.50 -2.37
CA ILE A 86 -4.44 27.41 -2.32
C ILE A 86 -4.89 27.47 -0.86
N ARG A 87 -4.71 28.62 -0.20
CA ARG A 87 -5.69 29.02 0.81
C ARG A 87 -6.65 29.96 0.09
N PRO A 88 -7.82 29.49 -0.38
CA PRO A 88 -8.83 30.41 -0.86
C PRO A 88 -9.24 31.23 0.36
N VAL A 89 -8.76 32.47 0.44
CA VAL A 89 -9.31 33.45 1.35
C VAL A 89 -10.65 33.81 0.72
N LEU A 90 -11.74 33.37 1.34
CA LEU A 90 -13.06 33.89 1.00
C LEU A 90 -13.01 35.41 1.22
N PRO A 91 -13.34 36.24 0.21
CA PRO A 91 -13.51 37.66 0.46
C PRO A 91 -14.62 37.81 1.50
N ASP A 92 -14.35 38.60 2.54
CA ASP A 92 -15.30 38.84 3.62
C ASP A 92 -16.57 39.42 3.00
N VAL A 93 -17.67 38.66 3.05
CA VAL A 93 -18.96 39.06 2.46
C VAL A 93 -19.63 40.03 3.43
N GLY A 94 -19.01 41.19 3.63
CA GLY A 94 -19.34 42.13 4.71
C GLY A 94 -19.75 43.53 4.26
N GLU A 95 -19.54 43.93 3.00
CA GLU A 95 -19.87 45.30 2.58
C GLU A 95 -20.52 45.30 1.19
N GLY A 96 -21.84 45.51 1.15
CA GLY A 96 -22.48 46.11 -0.02
C GLY A 96 -23.64 45.37 -0.72
N VAL A 97 -24.32 44.40 -0.09
CA VAL A 97 -25.56 43.86 -0.68
C VAL A 97 -26.77 44.62 -0.14
N GLN A 98 -27.22 45.64 -0.88
CA GLN A 98 -28.57 46.19 -0.72
C GLN A 98 -29.56 45.21 -1.35
N TRP A 99 -30.41 44.60 -0.53
CA TRP A 99 -31.54 43.83 -1.00
C TRP A 99 -32.68 44.79 -1.34
N GLN A 100 -33.10 44.80 -2.61
CA GLN A 100 -34.36 45.40 -3.07
C GLN A 100 -35.53 44.50 -2.74
#